data_AF-A0A9W6NW92-F1
#
_entry.id   AF-A0A9W6NW92-F1
#
_cell.length_a   1.000
_cell.length_b   1.000
_cell.length_c   1.000
_cell.angle_alpha   90.00
_cell.angle_beta   90.00
_cell.angle_gamma   90.00
#
_symmetry.space_group_name_H-M   'P 1'
#
loop_
_entity.id
_entity.type
_entity.pdbx_description
1 polymer ?
#
loop_
_entity_poly.entity_id
_entity_poly.type
_entity_poly.pdbx_seq_one_letter_code
_entity_poly.pdbx_strand_id
1 'polypeptide(L)' 'MSTQPGPSPSPKPPGITVDDLFAAAAPIRTGDDLAHDGVFDDDELDAFLTDLQKMRRSDIA' A
#
# COMPACT_ATOMS: atom_id res chain seq x y z
N MET A 1 51.90 11.58 14.99
CA MET A 1 50.64 10.87 15.27
C MET A 1 49.50 11.76 14.80
N SER A 2 48.93 11.53 13.61
CA SER A 2 47.82 12.33 13.08
C SER A 2 46.54 11.52 13.23
N THR A 3 45.58 12.01 14.02
CA THR A 3 44.30 11.33 14.26
C THR A 3 43.35 11.61 13.10
N GLN A 4 42.95 10.55 12.41
CA GLN A 4 41.99 10.56 11.31
C GLN A 4 40.59 10.98 11.83
N PRO A 5 39.89 11.93 11.18
CA PRO A 5 38.51 12.25 11.51
C PRO A 5 37.61 11.02 11.28
N GLY A 6 36.77 10.68 12.26
CA GLY A 6 35.83 9.56 12.15
C GLY A 6 34.81 9.74 11.01
N PRO A 7 34.16 8.65 10.56
CA PRO A 7 33.19 8.70 9.47
C PRO A 7 32.01 9.60 9.84
N SER A 8 31.69 10.54 8.96
CA SER A 8 30.50 11.38 9.06
C SER A 8 29.25 10.48 8.98
N PRO A 9 28.23 10.66 9.84
CA PRO A 9 27.01 9.86 9.76
C PRO A 9 26.31 10.13 8.42
N SER A 10 26.22 9.12 7.56
CA SER A 10 25.46 9.20 6.32
C SER A 10 24.00 9.56 6.63
N PRO A 11 23.40 10.52 5.91
CA PRO A 11 21.98 10.81 6.04
C PRO A 11 21.18 9.53 5.78
N LYS A 12 20.38 9.10 6.77
CA LYS A 12 19.41 8.03 6.57
C LYS A 12 18.44 8.49 5.46
N PRO A 13 18.13 7.67 4.45
CA PRO A 13 17.12 8.02 3.48
C PRO A 13 15.83 8.41 4.23
N PRO A 14 15.13 9.47 3.83
CA PRO A 14 13.85 9.80 4.42
C PRO A 14 12.98 8.53 4.36
N GLY A 15 12.46 8.12 5.52
CA GLY A 15 11.55 6.98 5.56
C GLY A 15 10.34 7.32 4.69
N ILE A 16 9.95 6.40 3.80
CA ILE A 16 8.72 6.54 3.01
C ILE A 16 7.57 6.80 3.99
N THR A 17 6.91 7.94 3.83
CA THR A 17 5.72 8.26 4.59
C THR A 17 4.51 7.61 3.92
N VAL A 18 3.40 7.52 4.67
CA VAL A 18 2.13 7.04 4.11
C VAL A 18 1.67 7.95 2.96
N ASP A 19 1.86 9.26 3.10
CA ASP A 19 1.57 10.22 2.04
C ASP A 19 2.43 9.99 0.80
N ASP A 20 3.71 9.68 0.95
CA ASP A 20 4.59 9.32 -0.19
C ASP A 20 4.13 8.04 -0.89
N LEU A 21 3.59 7.09 -0.13
CA LEU A 21 3.06 5.82 -0.66
C LEU A 21 1.80 6.05 -1.51
N PHE A 22 0.87 6.86 -1.02
CA PHE A 22 -0.38 7.16 -1.72
C PHE A 22 -0.23 8.21 -2.83
N ALA A 23 0.80 9.07 -2.78
CA ALA A 23 1.07 10.04 -3.84
C ALA A 23 1.44 9.37 -5.18
N ALA A 24 2.02 8.17 -5.13
CA ALA A 24 2.40 7.39 -6.31
C ALA A 24 1.32 6.39 -6.76
N ALA A 25 0.30 6.14 -5.93
CA ALA A 25 -0.73 5.17 -6.21
C ALA A 25 -1.72 5.70 -7.26
N ALA A 26 -2.09 4.86 -8.23
CA ALA A 26 -3.17 5.18 -9.16
C ALA A 26 -4.52 5.20 -8.40
N PRO A 27 -5.40 6.17 -8.66
CA PRO A 27 -6.72 6.17 -8.03
C PRO A 27 -7.53 4.97 -8.51
N ILE A 28 -7.96 4.12 -7.58
CA ILE A 28 -8.87 3.00 -7.85
C ILE A 28 -10.29 3.55 -8.01
N ARG A 29 -10.91 3.32 -9.17
CA ARG A 29 -12.24 3.83 -9.51
C ARG A 29 -13.27 2.74 -9.78
N THR A 30 -12.83 1.56 -10.16
CA THR A 30 -13.69 0.40 -10.45
C THR A 30 -13.17 -0.84 -9.75
N GLY A 31 -13.97 -1.91 -9.73
CA GLY A 31 -13.51 -3.23 -9.29
C GLY A 31 -12.34 -3.74 -10.14
N ASP A 32 -12.41 -3.56 -11.46
CA ASP A 32 -11.36 -3.97 -12.39
C ASP A 32 -10.00 -3.31 -12.10
N ASP A 33 -10.00 -2.08 -11.57
CA ASP A 33 -8.77 -1.41 -11.15
C ASP A 33 -8.09 -2.13 -9.95
N LEU A 34 -8.87 -2.79 -9.07
CA LEU A 34 -8.31 -3.60 -7.99
C LEU A 34 -7.65 -4.88 -8.52
N ALA A 35 -8.24 -5.52 -9.55
CA ALA A 35 -7.65 -6.70 -10.17
C ALA A 35 -6.31 -6.36 -10.84
N HIS A 36 -6.19 -5.17 -11.41
CA HIS A 36 -4.99 -4.75 -12.14
C HIS A 36 -3.80 -4.37 -11.24
N ASP A 37 -4.03 -4.09 -9.95
CA ASP A 37 -2.96 -3.76 -8.99
C ASP A 37 -2.09 -4.98 -8.60
N GLY A 38 -2.44 -6.18 -9.10
CA GLY A 38 -1.71 -7.42 -8.84
C GLY A 38 -1.82 -7.91 -7.39
N VAL A 39 -2.75 -7.31 -6.62
CA VAL A 39 -3.05 -7.68 -5.24
C VAL A 39 -4.01 -8.88 -5.17
N PHE A 40 -4.84 -9.06 -6.19
CA PHE A 40 -5.83 -10.13 -6.28
C PHE A 40 -5.56 -11.00 -7.49
N ASP A 41 -5.72 -12.32 -7.31
CA ASP A 41 -5.77 -13.26 -8.43
C ASP A 41 -7.13 -13.19 -9.16
N ASP A 42 -7.19 -13.71 -10.39
CA ASP A 42 -8.34 -13.57 -11.32
C ASP A 42 -9.71 -13.93 -10.71
N ASP A 43 -9.77 -14.90 -9.78
CA ASP A 43 -11.00 -15.36 -9.12
C ASP A 43 -11.17 -14.84 -7.68
N GLU A 44 -10.13 -14.22 -7.11
CA GLU A 44 -10.08 -13.84 -5.68
C GLU A 44 -10.85 -12.54 -5.42
N LEU A 45 -10.76 -11.59 -6.34
CA LEU A 45 -11.41 -10.28 -6.20
C LEU A 45 -12.92 -10.40 -6.03
N ASP A 46 -13.57 -11.25 -6.83
CA ASP A 46 -15.03 -11.44 -6.77
C ASP A 46 -15.47 -12.06 -5.43
N ALA A 47 -14.68 -12.99 -4.90
CA ALA A 47 -14.93 -13.59 -3.59
C ALA A 47 -14.78 -12.55 -2.47
N PHE A 48 -13.74 -11.71 -2.54
CA PHE A 48 -13.51 -10.62 -1.59
C PHE A 48 -14.67 -9.60 -1.61
N LEU A 49 -15.08 -9.13 -2.79
CA LEU A 49 -16.19 -8.18 -2.92
C LEU A 49 -17.51 -8.76 -2.40
N THR A 50 -17.75 -10.04 -2.65
CA THR A 50 -18.92 -10.76 -2.14
C THR A 50 -18.93 -10.83 -0.62
N ASP A 51 -17.79 -11.10 0.01
CA ASP A 51 -17.67 -11.16 1.47
C ASP A 51 -17.80 -9.78 2.12
N LEU A 52 -17.18 -8.76 1.54
CA LEU A 52 -17.32 -7.37 1.96
C LEU A 52 -18.79 -6.91 1.95
N GLN A 53 -19.54 -7.29 0.91
CA GLN A 53 -20.96 -6.95 0.79
C GLN A 53 -21.81 -7.64 1.86
N LYS A 54 -21.46 -8.89 2.24
CA LYS A 54 -22.11 -9.60 3.36
C LYS A 54 -21.81 -8.91 4.69
N MET A 55 -20.55 -8.53 4.94
CA MET A 55 -20.16 -7.79 6.15
C MET A 55 -20.92 -6.46 6.29
N ARG A 56 -20.99 -5.66 5.22
CA ARG A 56 -21.74 -4.40 5.24
C ARG A 56 -23.23 -4.58 5.51
N ARG A 57 -23.83 -5.65 4.99
CA ARG A 57 -25.26 -5.94 5.22
C ARG A 57 -25.53 -6.38 6.66
N SER A 58 -24.60 -7.08 7.28
CA SER A 58 -24.70 -7.49 8.68
C SER A 58 -24.52 -6.31 9.66
N ASP A 59 -23.81 -5.27 9.25
CA ASP A 59 -23.54 -4.06 10.06
C ASP A 59 -24.66 -3.00 9.97
N ILE A 60 -25.55 -3.12 8.98
CA ILE A 60 -26.70 -2.22 8.75
C ILE A 60 -28.00 -2.78 9.38
N ALA A 61 -27.97 -3.99 9.95
CA ALA A 61 -29.14 -4.70 10.49
C ALA A 61 -29.34 -4.51 12.00
#